data_AF-A0A8H9KXP6-F1
#
_entry.id   AF-A0A8H9KXP6-F1
#
_cell.length_a   1.000
_cell.length_b   1.000
_cell.length_c   1.000
_cell.angle_alpha   90.00
_cell.angle_beta   90.00
_cell.angle_gamma   90.00
#
_symmetry.space_group_name_H-M   'P 1'
#
loop_
_entity.id
_entity.type
_entity.pdbx_description
1 polymer ?
#
loop_
_entity_poly.entity_id
_entity_poly.type
_entity_poly.pdbx_seq_one_letter_code
_entity_poly.pdbx_strand_id
1 'polypeptide(L)'
;MKKITSICAVIIAFISLTAMGMLAAEFKFEKETHDFGKIPLNKPVSYEYKFSNSGDEPIIISDVQPTCGCSVAEFTKTPVKPGEAGTIKVTFNAAAKGPFTKSFIVKSNTKTPVKTLTIKGIVE
;
A
#
# COMPACT_ATOMS: atom_id res chain seq x y z
N MET A 1 57.55 -7.21 -33.75
CA MET A 1 57.05 -7.49 -32.39
C MET A 1 55.83 -6.60 -32.16
N LYS A 2 54.79 -7.18 -31.57
CA LYS A 2 53.37 -6.82 -31.77
C LYS A 2 52.96 -5.51 -31.09
N LYS A 3 52.08 -4.79 -31.78
CA LYS A 3 51.36 -3.58 -31.37
C LYS A 3 50.42 -3.92 -30.20
N ILE A 4 50.64 -3.38 -29.01
CA ILE A 4 49.78 -3.62 -27.82
C ILE A 4 49.60 -2.34 -26.99
N THR A 5 49.33 -1.19 -27.62
CA THR A 5 49.18 0.09 -26.91
C THR A 5 47.79 0.74 -27.03
N SER A 6 46.74 0.03 -27.44
CA SER A 6 45.41 0.69 -27.61
C SER A 6 44.19 -0.17 -27.25
N ILE A 7 44.28 -1.10 -26.30
CA ILE A 7 43.14 -1.97 -25.92
C ILE A 7 42.71 -1.80 -24.45
N CYS A 8 43.19 -0.77 -23.74
CA CYS A 8 42.76 -0.52 -22.35
C CYS A 8 41.76 0.65 -22.19
N ALA A 9 41.56 1.50 -23.19
CA ALA A 9 40.73 2.71 -23.04
C ALA A 9 39.27 2.57 -23.54
N VAL A 10 38.91 1.47 -24.22
CA VAL A 10 37.58 1.33 -24.86
C VAL A 10 36.60 0.48 -24.04
N ILE A 11 37.06 -0.24 -23.02
CA ILE A 11 36.21 -1.17 -22.24
C ILE A 11 35.59 -0.51 -20.99
N ILE A 12 36.06 0.69 -20.59
CA ILE A 12 35.62 1.35 -19.34
C ILE A 12 34.33 2.18 -19.53
N ALA A 13 33.81 2.33 -20.75
CA ALA A 13 32.67 3.22 -21.03
C ALA A 13 31.29 2.53 -21.09
N PHE A 14 31.14 1.26 -20.68
CA PHE A 14 29.89 0.49 -20.89
C PHE A 14 29.18 -0.01 -19.61
N ILE A 15 29.47 0.54 -18.43
CA ILE A 15 28.83 0.10 -17.16
C ILE A 15 28.31 1.29 -16.32
N SER A 16 27.59 2.23 -16.94
CA SER A 16 26.82 3.22 -16.18
C SER A 16 25.42 3.40 -16.75
N LEU A 17 24.70 2.28 -16.95
CA LEU A 17 23.27 2.29 -17.17
C LEU A 17 22.57 1.28 -16.27
N THR A 18 22.79 1.40 -14.96
CA THR A 18 22.00 0.65 -13.98
C THR A 18 21.41 1.63 -12.98
N ALA A 19 20.19 2.05 -13.29
CA ALA A 19 19.14 2.60 -12.41
C ALA A 19 18.43 3.79 -13.05
N MET A 20 17.82 3.61 -14.23
CA MET A 20 16.53 4.27 -14.42
C MET A 20 15.61 3.59 -13.40
N GLY A 21 15.44 4.22 -12.24
CA GLY A 21 14.37 3.86 -11.32
C GLY A 21 13.08 3.83 -12.13
N MET A 22 12.42 2.67 -12.15
CA MET A 22 11.16 2.51 -12.84
C MET A 22 10.18 3.51 -12.21
N LEU A 23 9.85 4.56 -12.96
CA LEU A 23 8.80 5.51 -12.58
C LEU A 23 7.56 4.67 -12.23
N ALA A 24 7.11 4.78 -10.98
CA ALA A 24 5.95 4.08 -10.49
C ALA A 24 5.44 4.69 -9.18
N ALA A 25 4.12 4.69 -9.04
CA ALA A 25 3.45 5.00 -7.79
C ALA A 25 3.74 3.93 -6.73
N GLU A 26 3.93 4.34 -5.47
CA GLU A 26 4.26 3.42 -4.36
C GLU A 26 3.61 3.88 -3.06
N PHE A 27 2.90 2.98 -2.39
CA PHE A 27 2.34 3.25 -1.08
C PHE A 27 3.40 3.18 0.01
N LYS A 28 3.37 4.15 0.93
CA LYS A 28 4.00 4.03 2.24
C LYS A 28 2.92 4.17 3.32
N PHE A 29 2.43 3.05 3.83
CA PHE A 29 1.46 3.01 4.93
C PHE A 29 2.17 3.19 6.28
N GLU A 30 1.52 3.89 7.22
CA GLU A 30 1.99 3.94 8.61
C GLU A 30 1.82 2.58 9.30
N LYS A 31 0.72 1.90 9.00
CA LYS A 31 0.39 0.53 9.45
C LYS A 31 -0.42 -0.17 8.38
N GLU A 32 -0.26 -1.47 8.27
CA GLU A 32 -1.09 -2.32 7.39
C GLU A 32 -2.02 -3.23 8.19
N THR A 33 -1.82 -3.30 9.50
CA THR A 33 -2.68 -4.01 10.45
C THR A 33 -3.01 -3.14 11.65
N HIS A 34 -4.28 -3.13 12.03
CA HIS A 34 -4.77 -2.52 13.26
C HIS A 34 -5.44 -3.56 14.16
N ASP A 35 -5.09 -3.58 15.44
CA ASP A 35 -5.73 -4.40 16.45
C ASP A 35 -6.55 -3.51 17.37
N PHE A 36 -7.86 -3.72 17.39
CA PHE A 36 -8.77 -3.00 18.28
C PHE A 36 -8.76 -3.56 19.71
N GLY A 37 -8.10 -4.69 19.96
CA GLY A 37 -8.19 -5.41 21.21
C GLY A 37 -9.63 -5.89 21.42
N LYS A 38 -10.21 -5.53 22.57
CA LYS A 38 -11.60 -5.87 22.93
C LYS A 38 -12.54 -4.74 22.56
N ILE A 39 -13.61 -5.06 21.85
CA ILE A 39 -14.67 -4.12 21.45
C ILE A 39 -16.04 -4.67 21.85
N PRO A 40 -17.02 -3.81 22.18
CA PRO A 40 -18.35 -4.29 22.58
C PRO A 40 -19.20 -4.76 21.39
N LEU A 41 -20.04 -5.76 21.62
CA LEU A 41 -21.02 -6.24 20.65
C LEU A 41 -21.94 -5.12 20.14
N ASN A 42 -22.25 -5.14 18.84
CA ASN A 42 -23.14 -4.18 18.15
C ASN A 42 -22.68 -2.72 18.21
N LYS A 43 -21.41 -2.46 18.52
CA LYS A 43 -20.81 -1.13 18.41
C LYS A 43 -19.82 -1.11 17.24
N PRO A 44 -20.18 -0.47 16.11
CA PRO A 44 -19.25 -0.34 15.00
C PRO A 44 -17.95 0.35 15.41
N VAL A 45 -16.83 -0.12 14.85
CA VAL A 45 -15.51 0.47 15.04
C VAL A 45 -14.90 0.81 13.69
N SER A 46 -14.15 1.91 13.66
CA SER A 46 -13.47 2.37 12.45
C SER A 46 -11.99 2.60 12.70
N TYR A 47 -11.17 2.34 11.68
CA TYR A 47 -9.75 2.69 11.67
C TYR A 47 -9.39 3.37 10.36
N GLU A 48 -8.56 4.40 10.45
CA GLU A 48 -8.10 5.17 9.30
C GLU A 48 -6.64 4.86 9.01
N TYR A 49 -6.42 4.13 7.92
CA TYR A 49 -5.09 3.87 7.40
C TYR A 49 -4.57 5.10 6.68
N LYS A 50 -3.57 5.75 7.25
CA LYS A 50 -2.82 6.83 6.61
C LYS A 50 -1.70 6.25 5.76
N PHE A 51 -1.54 6.83 4.57
CA PHE A 51 -0.43 6.53 3.69
C PHE A 51 0.09 7.80 3.04
N SER A 52 1.35 7.74 2.60
CA SER A 52 1.93 8.73 1.69
C SER A 52 2.35 8.07 0.38
N ASN A 53 2.38 8.84 -0.70
CA ASN A 53 2.98 8.40 -1.96
C ASN A 53 4.50 8.57 -1.90
N SER A 54 5.24 7.46 -1.82
CA SER A 54 6.71 7.45 -1.87
C SER A 54 7.27 7.19 -3.28
N GLY A 55 6.40 7.05 -4.27
CA GLY A 55 6.77 6.96 -5.68
C GLY A 55 6.91 8.33 -6.34
N ASP A 56 7.08 8.30 -7.66
CA ASP A 56 7.26 9.46 -8.54
C ASP A 56 6.09 9.68 -9.52
N GLU A 57 5.11 8.75 -9.54
CA GLU A 57 3.82 8.92 -10.21
C GLU A 57 2.67 9.04 -9.19
N PRO A 58 1.55 9.71 -9.51
CA PRO A 58 0.38 9.76 -8.63
C PRO A 58 -0.21 8.38 -8.35
N ILE A 59 -0.60 8.14 -7.10
CA ILE A 59 -1.39 6.96 -6.72
C ILE A 59 -2.84 7.19 -7.09
N ILE A 60 -3.43 6.24 -7.80
CA ILE A 60 -4.85 6.16 -8.09
C ILE A 60 -5.37 4.87 -7.48
N ILE A 61 -6.26 4.99 -6.48
CA ILE A 61 -6.97 3.86 -5.90
C ILE A 61 -8.21 3.60 -6.76
N SER A 62 -8.27 2.45 -7.40
CA SER A 62 -9.43 2.07 -8.21
C SER A 62 -10.54 1.46 -7.36
N ASP A 63 -10.18 0.73 -6.29
CA ASP A 63 -11.13 0.02 -5.46
C ASP A 63 -10.55 -0.30 -4.07
N VAL A 64 -11.43 -0.38 -3.06
CA VAL A 64 -11.11 -0.93 -1.74
C VAL A 64 -12.26 -1.85 -1.33
N GLN A 65 -12.02 -3.15 -1.45
CA GLN A 65 -13.04 -4.17 -1.29
C GLN A 65 -12.88 -4.92 0.05
N PRO A 66 -13.85 -4.83 0.97
CA PRO A 66 -13.90 -5.71 2.15
C PRO A 66 -14.14 -7.17 1.74
N THR A 67 -13.56 -8.12 2.48
CA THR A 67 -13.79 -9.56 2.22
C THR A 67 -15.10 -10.11 2.82
N CYS A 68 -15.80 -9.36 3.68
CA CYS A 68 -17.16 -9.67 4.17
C CYS A 68 -18.11 -8.48 3.96
N GLY A 69 -19.40 -8.75 3.84
CA GLY A 69 -20.45 -7.71 3.85
C GLY A 69 -20.66 -7.03 5.22
N CYS A 70 -19.94 -7.47 6.25
CA CYS A 70 -19.96 -6.92 7.60
C CYS A 70 -19.01 -5.72 7.79
N SER A 71 -18.37 -5.27 6.71
CA SER A 71 -17.41 -4.18 6.72
C SER A 71 -17.58 -3.29 5.50
N VAL A 72 -17.22 -2.01 5.65
CA VAL A 72 -17.26 -1.00 4.59
C VAL A 72 -15.94 -0.23 4.57
N ALA A 73 -15.61 0.37 3.42
CA ALA A 73 -14.42 1.17 3.26
C ALA A 73 -14.72 2.50 2.53
N GLU A 74 -14.13 3.57 3.02
CA GLU A 74 -14.06 4.89 2.40
C GLU A 74 -12.58 5.18 2.11
N PHE A 75 -12.27 5.84 0.99
CA PHE A 75 -10.89 6.09 0.60
C PHE A 75 -10.76 7.35 -0.24
N THR A 76 -9.55 7.93 -0.26
CA THR A 76 -9.20 9.06 -1.11
C THR A 76 -9.47 8.75 -2.58
N LYS A 77 -10.42 9.47 -3.19
CA LYS A 77 -10.85 9.28 -4.59
C LYS A 77 -10.04 10.08 -5.60
N THR A 78 -9.33 11.11 -5.14
CA THR A 78 -8.45 11.93 -5.97
C THR A 78 -7.08 11.27 -6.10
N PRO A 79 -6.37 11.44 -7.22
CA PRO A 79 -4.98 11.02 -7.32
C PRO A 79 -4.12 11.64 -6.21
N VAL A 80 -3.29 10.84 -5.53
CA VAL A 80 -2.38 11.29 -4.48
C VAL A 80 -1.00 11.49 -5.09
N LYS A 81 -0.54 12.74 -5.19
CA LYS A 81 0.73 13.07 -5.87
C LYS A 81 1.95 12.60 -5.06
N PRO A 82 3.14 12.50 -5.68
CA PRO A 82 4.38 12.22 -4.96
C PRO A 82 4.56 13.10 -3.72
N GLY A 83 4.86 12.49 -2.57
CA GLY A 83 5.02 13.18 -1.28
C GLY A 83 3.72 13.56 -0.57
N GLU A 84 2.56 13.49 -1.24
CA GLU A 84 1.27 13.77 -0.60
C GLU A 84 0.73 12.56 0.17
N ALA A 85 -0.20 12.84 1.09
CA ALA A 85 -0.85 11.84 1.93
C ALA A 85 -2.30 11.58 1.48
N GLY A 86 -2.74 10.34 1.70
CA GLY A 86 -4.12 9.90 1.51
C GLY A 86 -4.55 8.96 2.63
N THR A 87 -5.83 8.59 2.62
CA THR A 87 -6.44 7.80 3.70
C THR A 87 -7.37 6.72 3.16
N ILE A 88 -7.42 5.60 3.89
CA ILE A 88 -8.40 4.52 3.71
C ILE A 88 -9.02 4.25 5.07
N LYS A 89 -10.28 4.66 5.24
CA LYS A 89 -11.07 4.44 6.45
C LYS A 89 -11.88 3.17 6.29
N VAL A 90 -11.68 2.23 7.20
CA VAL A 90 -12.43 0.96 7.25
C VAL A 90 -13.34 0.95 8.46
N THR A 91 -14.53 0.36 8.32
CA THR A 91 -15.50 0.22 9.41
C THR A 91 -16.01 -1.21 9.49
N PHE A 92 -16.02 -1.78 10.69
CA PHE A 92 -16.58 -3.11 11.00
C PHE A 92 -17.78 -2.96 11.94
N ASN A 93 -18.86 -3.69 11.67
CA ASN A 93 -20.13 -3.53 12.41
C ASN A 93 -20.18 -4.21 13.79
N ALA A 94 -19.25 -5.12 14.09
CA ALA A 94 -19.20 -5.88 15.35
C ALA A 94 -20.49 -6.62 15.72
N ALA A 95 -21.21 -7.19 14.74
CA ALA A 95 -22.51 -7.84 14.96
C ALA A 95 -22.45 -9.28 15.53
N ALA A 96 -21.26 -9.85 15.70
CA ALA A 96 -21.07 -11.22 16.22
C ALA A 96 -19.95 -11.26 17.25
N LYS A 97 -20.18 -11.99 18.37
CA LYS A 97 -19.18 -12.18 19.43
C LYS A 97 -18.02 -13.07 18.98
N GLY A 98 -16.88 -12.90 19.64
CA GLY A 98 -15.68 -13.71 19.44
C GLY A 98 -14.56 -12.99 18.68
N PRO A 99 -13.43 -13.70 18.44
CA PRO A 99 -12.31 -13.13 17.72
C PRO A 99 -12.68 -12.82 16.26
N PHE A 100 -12.13 -11.74 15.72
CA PHE A 100 -12.29 -11.38 14.32
C PHE A 100 -10.97 -10.98 13.67
N THR A 101 -10.89 -11.21 12.37
CA THR A 101 -9.87 -10.65 11.47
C THR A 101 -10.57 -10.33 10.16
N LYS A 102 -10.50 -9.07 9.71
CA LYS A 102 -11.12 -8.60 8.48
C LYS A 102 -10.06 -7.99 7.57
N SER A 103 -10.15 -8.31 6.30
CA SER A 103 -9.21 -7.86 5.28
C SER A 103 -9.91 -6.94 4.28
N PHE A 104 -9.16 -5.97 3.80
CA PHE A 104 -9.58 -4.99 2.80
C PHE A 104 -8.58 -5.01 1.67
N ILE A 105 -9.06 -5.38 0.48
CA ILE A 105 -8.24 -5.50 -0.73
C ILE A 105 -8.25 -4.16 -1.44
N VAL A 106 -7.12 -3.47 -1.41
CA VAL A 106 -6.88 -2.20 -2.07
C VAL A 106 -6.33 -2.48 -3.47
N LYS A 107 -7.01 -2.00 -4.52
CA LYS A 107 -6.56 -2.08 -5.91
C LYS A 107 -6.09 -0.70 -6.37
N SER A 108 -4.94 -0.64 -7.04
CA SER A 108 -4.30 0.62 -7.46
C SER A 108 -3.37 0.44 -8.65
N ASN A 109 -2.84 1.55 -9.16
CA ASN A 109 -1.77 1.60 -10.18
C ASN A 109 -0.34 1.50 -9.59
N THR A 110 -0.17 1.20 -8.30
CA THR A 110 1.17 1.15 -7.67
C THR A 110 1.97 -0.09 -8.10
N LYS A 111 3.29 -0.13 -7.79
CA LYS A 111 4.14 -1.32 -8.05
C LYS A 111 3.59 -2.60 -7.46
N THR A 112 2.82 -2.49 -6.38
CA THR A 112 2.04 -3.58 -5.80
C THR A 112 0.55 -3.30 -6.06
N PRO A 113 0.00 -3.71 -7.23
CA PRO A 113 -1.34 -3.28 -7.66
C PRO A 113 -2.44 -3.72 -6.70
N VAL A 114 -2.20 -4.80 -5.95
CA VAL A 114 -3.13 -5.34 -4.96
C VAL A 114 -2.45 -5.36 -3.59
N LYS A 115 -2.97 -4.57 -2.66
CA LYS A 115 -2.48 -4.46 -1.27
C LYS A 115 -3.59 -4.91 -0.32
N THR A 116 -3.23 -5.55 0.79
CA THR A 116 -4.20 -5.97 1.82
C THR A 116 -3.99 -5.19 3.11
N LEU A 117 -5.05 -4.58 3.62
CA LEU A 117 -5.09 -3.96 4.96
C LEU A 117 -5.94 -4.84 5.89
N THR A 118 -5.56 -4.94 7.17
CA THR A 118 -6.18 -5.90 8.10
C THR A 118 -6.57 -5.27 9.43
N ILE A 119 -7.83 -5.41 9.84
CA ILE A 119 -8.23 -5.13 11.23
C ILE A 119 -8.47 -6.44 11.97
N LYS A 120 -8.17 -6.47 13.27
CA LYS A 120 -8.42 -7.62 14.14
C LYS A 120 -8.82 -7.19 15.55
N GLY A 121 -9.29 -8.14 16.33
CA GLY A 121 -9.67 -7.94 17.72
C GLY A 121 -10.62 -9.05 18.20
N ILE A 122 -11.33 -8.77 19.29
CA ILE A 122 -12.32 -9.65 19.92
C ILE A 122 -13.57 -8.82 20.22
N VAL A 123 -14.74 -9.30 19.80
CA VAL A 123 -16.04 -8.74 20.19
C VAL A 123 -16.54 -9.45 21.45
N GLU A 124 -16.85 -8.71 22.52
CA GLU A 124 -17.37 -9.23 23.80
C GLU A 124 -18.73 -8.66 24.22
#